data_AF-A0A6I4XIQ9-F1
#
_entry.id   AF-A0A6I4XIQ9-F1
#
_cell.length_a   1.000
_cell.length_b   1.000
_cell.length_c   1.000
_cell.angle_alpha   90.00
_cell.angle_beta   90.00
_cell.angle_gamma   90.00
#
_symmetry.space_group_name_H-M   'P 1'
#
loop_
_entity.id
_entity.type
_entity.pdbx_description
1 polymer ?
#
loop_
_entity_poly.entity_id
_entity_poly.type
_entity_poly.pdbx_seq_one_letter_code
_entity_poly.pdbx_strand_id
1 'polypeptide(L)'
;AIQRAVRQAEEKAGIQIKSVNVGLPANLLEVESCQGMIAVSSESKEITDEDVRNVASAALVRSTPPERQIVAILPQDFTVDGFEGIKDPRGMLGVRMEMFGVVYTGPKTIIHNIRKCVEKAGLGINELVITPLALTETILTDGEKDFGTIVI
;
A
#
# COMPACT_ATOMS: atom_id res chain seq x y z
N ALA A 1 -12.24 -14.62 -19.94
CA ALA A 1 -11.19 -13.64 -20.31
C ALA A 1 -9.89 -13.90 -19.55
N ILE A 2 -9.89 -13.89 -18.21
CA ILE A 2 -8.68 -14.08 -17.37
C ILE A 2 -7.89 -15.35 -17.75
N GLN A 3 -8.52 -16.53 -17.74
CA GLN A 3 -7.86 -17.79 -18.13
C GLN A 3 -7.25 -17.77 -19.53
N ARG A 4 -7.92 -17.10 -20.48
CA ARG A 4 -7.42 -16.98 -21.86
C ARG A 4 -6.16 -16.12 -21.92
N ALA A 5 -6.14 -14.99 -21.19
CA ALA A 5 -4.98 -14.11 -21.12
C ALA A 5 -3.79 -14.82 -20.44
N VAL A 6 -4.06 -15.53 -19.33
CA VAL A 6 -3.03 -16.28 -18.61
C VAL A 6 -2.45 -17.40 -19.47
N ARG A 7 -3.29 -18.21 -20.14
CA ARG A 7 -2.80 -19.27 -21.03
C ARG A 7 -1.88 -18.71 -22.12
N GLN A 8 -2.23 -17.58 -22.72
CA GLN A 8 -1.36 -16.94 -23.72
C GLN A 8 -0.02 -16.46 -23.14
N ALA A 9 -0.02 -15.99 -21.88
CA ALA A 9 1.20 -15.60 -21.20
C ALA A 9 2.07 -16.83 -20.86
N GLU A 10 1.46 -17.92 -20.37
CA GLU A 10 2.14 -19.19 -20.08
C GLU A 10 2.78 -19.79 -21.34
N GLU A 11 2.06 -19.79 -22.47
CA GLU A 11 2.56 -20.27 -23.77
C GLU A 11 3.78 -19.48 -24.24
N LYS A 12 3.76 -18.15 -24.10
CA LYS A 12 4.88 -17.28 -24.51
C LYS A 12 6.07 -17.35 -23.56
N ALA A 13 5.82 -17.46 -22.26
CA ALA A 13 6.86 -17.46 -21.24
C ALA A 13 7.44 -18.85 -20.97
N GLY A 14 6.77 -19.92 -21.41
CA GLY A 14 7.19 -21.31 -21.18
C GLY A 14 7.10 -21.75 -19.72
N ILE A 15 6.32 -21.04 -18.90
CA ILE A 15 6.16 -21.31 -17.46
C ILE A 15 4.68 -21.42 -17.09
N GLN A 16 4.40 -22.15 -16.02
CA GLN A 16 3.07 -22.16 -15.40
C GLN A 16 2.92 -20.98 -14.44
N ILE A 17 1.85 -20.22 -14.59
CA ILE A 17 1.53 -19.07 -13.76
C ILE A 17 0.51 -19.51 -12.70
N LYS A 18 0.96 -19.55 -11.44
CA LYS A 18 0.10 -19.95 -10.30
C LYS A 18 -0.43 -18.76 -9.51
N SER A 19 0.24 -17.61 -9.58
CA SER A 19 -0.07 -16.43 -8.80
C SER A 19 0.15 -15.15 -9.61
N VAL A 20 -0.66 -14.12 -9.34
CA VAL A 20 -0.59 -12.83 -10.04
C VAL A 20 -0.73 -11.66 -9.07
N ASN A 21 -0.15 -10.51 -9.45
CA ASN A 21 -0.51 -9.21 -8.89
C ASN A 21 -1.69 -8.65 -9.68
N VAL A 22 -2.67 -8.08 -9.00
CA VAL A 22 -3.93 -7.64 -9.62
C VAL A 22 -4.09 -6.14 -9.44
N GLY A 23 -4.18 -5.43 -10.57
CA GLY A 23 -4.43 -4.00 -10.59
C GLY A 23 -5.87 -3.65 -10.22
N LEU A 24 -6.03 -2.70 -9.30
CA LEU A 24 -7.30 -2.08 -8.94
C LEU A 24 -7.40 -0.69 -9.59
N PRO A 25 -8.50 -0.40 -10.31
CA PRO A 25 -8.75 0.95 -10.77
C PRO A 25 -9.04 1.87 -9.58
N ALA A 26 -8.64 3.15 -9.68
CA ALA A 26 -8.83 4.11 -8.59
C ALA A 26 -10.22 4.77 -8.56
N ASN A 27 -11.09 4.50 -9.55
CA ASN A 27 -12.38 5.18 -9.72
C ASN A 27 -13.36 5.02 -8.55
N LEU A 28 -13.19 3.99 -7.71
CA LEU A 28 -14.01 3.74 -6.53
C LEU A 28 -13.19 3.80 -5.22
N LEU A 29 -11.94 4.26 -5.30
CA LEU A 29 -11.11 4.44 -4.13
C LEU A 29 -11.37 5.81 -3.52
N GLU A 30 -11.32 5.85 -2.19
CA GLU A 30 -11.32 7.09 -1.41
C GLU A 30 -9.98 7.21 -0.71
N VAL A 31 -9.54 8.45 -0.53
CA VAL A 31 -8.27 8.78 0.11
C VAL A 31 -8.58 9.59 1.35
N GLU A 32 -8.06 9.15 2.49
CA GLU A 32 -8.25 9.82 3.77
C GLU A 32 -6.91 9.98 4.47
N SER A 33 -6.73 11.09 5.20
CA SER A 33 -5.56 11.26 6.05
C SER A 33 -5.63 10.35 7.26
N CYS A 34 -4.52 9.69 7.56
CA CYS A 34 -4.33 8.83 8.71
C CYS A 34 -3.10 9.26 9.52
N GLN A 35 -3.17 9.07 10.83
CA GLN A 35 -2.07 9.34 11.75
C GLN A 35 -2.01 8.22 12.77
N GLY A 36 -0.82 7.72 13.05
CA GLY A 36 -0.54 6.71 14.06
C GLY A 36 0.61 7.14 14.96
N MET A 37 0.61 6.65 16.20
CA MET A 37 1.69 6.90 17.16
C MET A 37 1.97 5.63 17.95
N ILE A 38 3.25 5.33 18.16
CA ILE A 38 3.70 4.24 19.01
C ILE A 38 4.85 4.68 19.91
N ALA A 39 5.05 3.95 21.01
CA ALA A 39 6.28 4.00 21.78
C ALA A 39 7.26 2.94 21.25
N VAL A 40 8.51 3.33 21.01
CA VAL A 40 9.57 2.42 20.58
C VAL A 40 10.00 1.59 21.77
N SER A 41 9.67 0.30 21.71
CA SER A 41 9.78 -0.61 22.84
C SER A 41 11.13 -1.33 22.93
N SER A 42 11.98 -1.22 21.89
CA SER A 42 13.30 -1.84 21.86
C SER A 42 14.20 -1.37 23.02
N GLU A 43 15.07 -2.25 23.52
CA GLU A 43 16.06 -1.92 24.55
C GLU A 43 17.07 -0.89 24.03
N SER A 44 17.45 -0.99 22.75
CA SER A 44 18.35 -0.06 22.08
C SER A 44 17.72 1.29 21.75
N LYS A 45 16.38 1.39 21.80
CA LYS A 45 15.60 2.53 21.28
C LYS A 45 15.84 2.84 19.81
N GLU A 46 16.41 1.88 19.08
CA GLU A 46 16.55 1.96 17.64
C GLU A 46 15.24 1.57 16.97
N ILE A 47 14.80 2.38 16.02
CA ILE A 47 13.59 2.16 15.23
C ILE A 47 13.87 1.08 14.18
N THR A 48 13.08 0.02 14.25
CA THR A 48 13.17 -1.14 13.35
C THR A 48 12.05 -1.14 12.30
N ASP A 49 12.16 -2.01 11.28
CA ASP A 49 11.06 -2.24 10.34
C ASP A 49 9.77 -2.70 11.06
N GLU A 50 9.89 -3.37 12.21
CA GLU A 50 8.72 -3.77 13.01
C GLU A 50 8.01 -2.57 13.62
N ASP A 51 8.76 -1.60 14.16
CA ASP A 51 8.20 -0.36 14.68
C ASP A 51 7.48 0.42 13.57
N VAL A 52 8.06 0.48 12.36
CA VAL A 52 7.41 1.13 11.20
C VAL A 52 6.10 0.42 10.81
N ARG A 53 6.06 -0.92 10.85
CA ARG A 53 4.81 -1.68 10.63
C ARG A 53 3.80 -1.44 11.74
N ASN A 54 4.25 -1.33 12.99
CA ASN A 54 3.39 -1.11 14.15
C ASN A 54 2.76 0.28 14.12
N VAL A 55 3.52 1.33 13.78
CA VAL A 55 2.96 2.70 13.67
C VAL A 55 2.00 2.82 12.50
N ALA A 56 2.30 2.17 11.37
CA ALA A 56 1.38 2.10 10.25
C ALA A 56 0.07 1.39 10.66
N SER A 57 0.17 0.28 11.39
CA SER A 57 -1.00 -0.44 11.91
C SER A 57 -1.82 0.39 12.90
N ALA A 58 -1.15 1.16 13.77
CA ALA A 58 -1.80 2.09 14.69
C ALA A 58 -2.57 3.20 13.94
N ALA A 59 -2.04 3.67 12.80
CA ALA A 59 -2.71 4.66 11.96
C ALA A 59 -4.02 4.13 11.32
N LEU A 60 -4.14 2.81 11.14
CA LEU A 60 -5.33 2.16 10.60
C LEU A 60 -6.46 1.96 11.62
N VAL A 61 -6.23 2.24 12.91
CA VAL A 61 -7.25 2.05 13.97
C VAL A 61 -8.43 3.02 13.82
N ARG A 62 -8.28 4.08 13.01
CA ARG A 62 -9.36 5.00 12.70
C ARG A 62 -10.50 4.28 11.95
N SER A 63 -11.73 4.64 12.29
CA SER A 63 -12.96 3.98 11.81
C SER A 63 -13.13 4.03 10.30
N THR A 64 -12.58 3.04 9.58
CA THR A 64 -12.96 2.77 8.19
C THR A 64 -14.44 2.36 8.17
N PRO A 65 -15.29 2.93 7.29
CA PRO A 65 -16.69 2.54 7.20
C PRO A 65 -16.85 1.02 7.02
N PRO A 66 -17.84 0.37 7.67
CA PRO A 66 -17.98 -1.09 7.66
C PRO A 66 -18.03 -1.73 6.27
N GLU A 67 -18.54 -1.02 5.26
CA GLU A 67 -18.67 -1.41 3.87
C GLU A 67 -17.38 -1.24 3.04
N ARG A 68 -16.38 -0.55 3.59
CA ARG A 68 -15.09 -0.28 2.96
C ARG A 68 -13.97 -1.09 3.60
N GLN A 69 -12.94 -1.39 2.83
CA GLN A 69 -11.70 -1.97 3.32
C GLN A 69 -10.50 -1.15 2.87
N ILE A 70 -9.46 -1.19 3.70
CA ILE A 70 -8.17 -0.60 3.39
C ILE A 70 -7.52 -1.39 2.25
N VAL A 71 -7.04 -0.68 1.24
CA VAL A 71 -6.34 -1.21 0.07
C VAL A 71 -4.85 -0.98 0.18
N ALA A 72 -4.45 0.24 0.54
CA ALA A 72 -3.05 0.62 0.71
C ALA A 72 -2.92 1.75 1.74
N ILE A 73 -1.76 1.86 2.36
CA ILE A 73 -1.35 3.00 3.19
C ILE A 73 -0.07 3.57 2.59
N LEU A 74 0.00 4.89 2.46
CA LEU A 74 1.18 5.60 1.99
C LEU A 74 1.64 6.56 3.10
N PRO A 75 2.74 6.25 3.81
CA PRO A 75 3.37 7.19 4.73
C PRO A 75 3.86 8.42 3.95
N GLN A 76 3.63 9.62 4.48
CA GLN A 76 4.14 10.88 3.93
C GLN A 76 5.34 11.39 4.72
N ASP A 77 5.23 11.38 6.04
CA ASP A 77 6.27 11.83 6.95
C ASP A 77 6.17 11.11 8.30
N PHE A 78 7.32 11.05 8.97
CA PHE A 78 7.46 10.53 10.32
C PHE A 78 7.96 11.64 11.24
N THR A 79 7.55 11.55 12.50
CA THR A 79 8.04 12.40 13.59
C THR A 79 8.61 11.52 14.68
N VAL A 80 9.89 11.70 15.01
CA VAL A 80 10.59 10.94 16.06
C VAL A 80 10.98 11.89 17.18
N ASP A 81 10.48 11.66 18.39
CA ASP A 81 10.73 12.51 19.58
C ASP A 81 10.54 14.02 19.34
N GLY A 82 9.59 14.38 18.47
CA GLY A 82 9.28 15.78 18.11
C GLY A 82 10.09 16.34 16.93
N PHE A 83 11.02 15.58 16.35
CA PHE A 83 11.67 15.93 15.10
C PHE A 83 10.80 15.50 13.92
N GLU A 84 10.20 16.47 13.23
CA GLU A 84 9.28 16.27 12.09
C GLU A 84 10.02 16.18 10.74
N GLY A 85 9.32 15.73 9.70
CA GLY A 85 9.82 15.74 8.32
C GLY A 85 10.76 14.59 7.97
N ILE A 86 10.77 13.51 8.77
CA ILE A 86 11.60 12.33 8.55
C ILE A 86 10.94 11.47 7.46
N LYS A 87 11.63 11.21 6.35
CA LYS A 87 11.11 10.32 5.27
C LYS A 87 11.19 8.85 5.66
N ASP A 88 12.30 8.44 6.28
CA ASP A 88 12.54 7.07 6.72
C ASP A 88 13.16 7.09 8.12
N PRO A 89 12.43 6.62 9.16
CA PRO A 89 12.90 6.66 10.54
C PRO A 89 13.77 5.46 10.91
N ARG A 90 13.98 4.48 10.01
CA ARG A 90 14.71 3.24 10.34
C ARG A 90 16.16 3.53 10.68
N GLY A 91 16.63 2.94 11.77
CA GLY A 91 17.97 3.17 12.33
C GLY A 91 18.10 4.47 13.14
N MET A 92 17.05 5.28 13.26
CA MET A 92 17.05 6.41 14.19
C MET A 92 16.82 5.91 15.62
N LEU A 93 17.39 6.62 16.59
CA LEU A 93 17.12 6.41 18.00
C LEU A 93 15.94 7.30 18.42
N GLY A 94 14.95 6.72 19.09
CA GLY A 94 13.86 7.48 19.65
C GLY A 94 12.99 6.67 20.60
N VAL A 95 12.22 7.38 21.44
CA VAL A 95 11.29 6.76 22.39
C VAL A 95 9.85 6.78 21.85
N ARG A 96 9.51 7.80 21.05
CA ARG A 96 8.19 7.98 20.46
C ARG A 96 8.30 8.24 18.96
N MET A 97 7.51 7.50 18.19
CA MET A 97 7.41 7.68 16.75
C MET A 97 5.95 7.90 16.35
N GLU A 98 5.73 8.91 15.54
CA GLU A 98 4.47 9.22 14.87
C GLU A 98 4.64 9.06 13.36
N MET A 99 3.55 8.71 12.70
CA MET A 99 3.46 8.61 11.25
C MET A 99 2.25 9.39 10.79
N PHE A 100 2.45 10.25 9.80
CA PHE A 100 1.40 10.90 9.04
C PHE A 100 1.39 10.34 7.62
N GLY A 101 0.21 10.15 7.07
CA GLY A 101 0.08 9.66 5.72
C GLY A 101 -1.35 9.62 5.24
N VAL A 102 -1.54 8.91 4.13
CA VAL A 102 -2.86 8.71 3.54
C VAL A 102 -3.18 7.22 3.43
N VAL A 103 -4.44 6.89 3.64
CA VAL A 103 -4.98 5.55 3.46
C VAL A 103 -5.93 5.55 2.27
N TYR A 104 -5.77 4.54 1.42
CA TYR A 104 -6.66 4.27 0.30
C TYR A 104 -7.65 3.21 0.73
N THR A 105 -8.94 3.52 0.65
CA THR A 105 -10.01 2.57 0.97
C THR A 105 -10.87 2.31 -0.27
N GLY A 106 -11.46 1.13 -0.37
CA GLY A 106 -12.36 0.76 -1.46
C GLY A 106 -13.54 -0.08 -0.98
N PRO A 107 -14.64 -0.18 -1.76
CA PRO A 107 -15.79 -1.00 -1.41
C PRO A 107 -15.41 -2.48 -1.27
N LYS A 108 -15.77 -3.10 -0.15
CA LYS A 108 -15.50 -4.53 0.12
C LYS A 108 -16.08 -5.43 -0.97
N THR A 109 -17.26 -5.10 -1.48
CA THR A 109 -17.95 -5.87 -2.53
C THR A 109 -17.15 -5.92 -3.82
N ILE A 110 -16.58 -4.80 -4.27
CA ILE A 110 -15.78 -4.72 -5.49
C ILE A 110 -14.51 -5.54 -5.35
N ILE A 111 -13.80 -5.36 -4.22
CA ILE A 111 -12.53 -6.06 -4.00
C ILE A 111 -12.75 -7.56 -3.83
N HIS A 112 -13.83 -7.96 -3.15
CA HIS A 112 -14.25 -9.35 -3.05
C HIS A 112 -14.54 -9.96 -4.44
N ASN A 113 -15.30 -9.26 -5.28
CA ASN A 113 -15.65 -9.76 -6.62
C ASN A 113 -14.43 -9.92 -7.51
N ILE A 114 -13.50 -8.97 -7.49
CA ILE A 114 -12.23 -9.06 -8.22
C ILE A 114 -11.45 -10.28 -7.75
N ARG A 115 -11.31 -10.45 -6.43
CA ARG A 115 -10.62 -11.60 -5.84
C ARG A 115 -11.25 -12.92 -6.30
N LYS A 116 -12.57 -13.03 -6.22
CA LYS A 116 -13.31 -14.23 -6.63
C LYS A 116 -13.17 -14.55 -8.11
N CYS A 117 -13.13 -13.53 -8.98
CA CYS A 117 -12.92 -13.75 -10.41
C CYS A 117 -11.54 -14.34 -10.72
N VAL A 118 -10.49 -13.91 -10.01
CA VAL A 118 -9.13 -14.42 -10.18
C VAL A 118 -8.99 -15.81 -9.57
N GLU A 119 -9.52 -16.04 -8.37
CA GLU A 119 -9.55 -17.37 -7.73
C GLU A 119 -10.28 -18.41 -8.61
N LYS A 120 -11.44 -18.04 -9.19
CA LYS A 120 -12.19 -18.89 -10.13
C LYS A 120 -11.42 -19.21 -11.40
N ALA A 121 -10.43 -18.39 -11.77
CA ALA A 121 -9.54 -18.67 -12.88
C ALA A 121 -8.44 -19.69 -12.53
N GLY A 122 -8.33 -20.12 -11.27
CA GLY A 122 -7.32 -21.06 -10.78
C GLY A 122 -6.02 -20.39 -10.33
N LEU A 123 -6.06 -19.08 -10.05
CA LEU A 123 -4.88 -18.27 -9.74
C LEU A 123 -4.93 -17.78 -8.29
N GLY A 124 -3.76 -17.78 -7.64
CA GLY A 124 -3.53 -17.05 -6.40
C GLY A 124 -3.34 -15.56 -6.66
N ILE A 125 -3.68 -14.74 -5.67
CA ILE A 125 -3.38 -13.30 -5.67
C ILE A 125 -2.27 -13.06 -4.66
N ASN A 126 -1.15 -12.52 -5.12
CA ASN A 126 -0.06 -12.09 -4.25
C ASN A 126 -0.43 -10.74 -3.62
N GLU A 127 -0.66 -9.74 -4.48
CA GLU A 127 -1.00 -8.40 -4.03
C GLU A 127 -2.08 -7.75 -4.90
N LEU A 128 -2.85 -6.86 -4.27
CA LEU A 128 -3.73 -5.92 -4.95
C LEU A 128 -3.03 -4.58 -5.01
N VAL A 129 -2.85 -4.07 -6.22
CA VAL A 129 -2.07 -2.86 -6.46
C VAL A 129 -2.98 -1.80 -7.04
N ILE A 130 -2.93 -0.58 -6.53
CA ILE A 130 -3.68 0.54 -7.11
C ILE A 130 -2.98 0.94 -8.42
N THR A 131 -3.61 0.64 -9.56
CA THR A 131 -3.00 0.77 -10.88
C THR A 131 -2.38 2.16 -11.13
N PRO A 132 -3.07 3.29 -10.87
CA PRO A 132 -2.45 4.59 -11.11
C PRO A 132 -1.23 4.87 -10.23
N LEU A 133 -1.19 4.38 -8.98
CA LEU A 133 0.00 4.53 -8.12
C LEU A 133 1.18 3.70 -8.65
N ALA A 134 0.91 2.51 -9.21
CA ALA A 134 1.97 1.72 -9.84
C ALA A 134 2.47 2.36 -11.14
N LEU A 135 1.59 3.02 -11.90
CA LEU A 135 1.98 3.70 -13.14
C LEU A 135 2.89 4.89 -12.87
N THR A 136 2.61 5.69 -11.83
CA THR A 136 3.44 6.85 -11.46
C THR A 136 4.88 6.46 -11.13
N GLU A 137 5.11 5.24 -10.63
CA GLU A 137 6.46 4.72 -10.38
C GLU A 137 7.27 4.43 -11.66
N THR A 138 6.58 4.20 -12.78
CA THR A 138 7.24 3.87 -14.05
C THR A 138 7.38 5.07 -14.98
N ILE A 139 6.42 6.00 -14.93
CA ILE A 139 6.32 7.10 -15.90
C ILE A 139 6.85 8.44 -15.38
N LEU A 140 6.98 8.60 -14.06
CA LEU A 140 7.48 9.84 -13.45
C LEU A 140 8.88 9.62 -12.86
N THR A 141 9.73 10.59 -13.09
CA THR A 141 11.00 10.74 -12.38
C THR A 141 10.77 11.29 -10.97
N ASP A 142 11.72 11.08 -10.05
CA ASP A 142 11.61 11.60 -8.67
C ASP A 142 11.45 13.12 -8.64
N GLY A 143 12.13 13.84 -9.55
CA GLY A 143 11.99 15.29 -9.67
C GLY A 143 10.58 15.74 -10.08
N GLU A 144 9.92 14.99 -10.96
CA GLU A 144 8.53 15.27 -11.37
C GLU A 144 7.54 14.97 -10.23
N LYS A 145 7.80 13.94 -9.43
CA LYS A 145 7.01 13.64 -8.24
C LYS A 145 7.16 14.74 -7.18
N ASP A 146 8.38 15.20 -6.93
CA ASP A 146 8.68 16.22 -5.92
C ASP A 146 8.16 17.62 -6.30
N PHE A 147 8.21 17.98 -7.58
CA PHE A 147 7.72 19.29 -8.05
C PHE A 147 6.17 19.35 -8.15
N GLY A 148 5.52 18.19 -8.18
CA GLY A 148 4.08 18.04 -8.39
C GLY A 148 3.75 17.87 -9.87
N THR A 149 3.16 16.73 -10.21
CA THR A 149 2.78 16.37 -11.59
C THR A 149 1.37 15.78 -11.64
N ILE A 150 0.67 15.99 -12.76
CA ILE A 150 -0.65 15.38 -13.03
C ILE A 150 -0.49 14.38 -14.18
N VAL A 151 -0.93 13.14 -13.94
CA VAL A 151 -1.03 12.10 -14.96
C VAL A 151 -2.47 12.04 -15.45
N ILE A 152 -2.67 12.07 -16.78
CA ILE A 152 -3.98 12.06 -17.45
C ILE A 152 -4.15 10.75 -18.20
#